data_AF-A0A820LUP0-F1
#
_entry.id   AF-A0A820LUP0-F1
#
_cell.length_a   1.000
_cell.length_b   1.000
_cell.length_c   1.000
_cell.angle_alpha   90.00
_cell.angle_beta   90.00
_cell.angle_gamma   90.00
#
_symmetry.space_group_name_H-M   'P 1'
#
loop_
_entity.id
_entity.type
_entity.pdbx_description
1 polymer ?
#
loop_
_entity_poly.entity_id
_entity_poly.type
_entity_poly.pdbx_seq_one_letter_code
_entity_poly.pdbx_strand_id
1 'polypeptide(L)'
;MWLEQGLVDYMIPQLYWQIDPPAQSYPVLLNWWVEQSVKDRHVYPGNALYRTLPSVSDWSLNEIIRQIDITRSMRNRLALGNVFFSLSQIMENVKGIQNSLAILYQEKAIVPKMNWL
;
A
#
# COMPACT_ATOMS: atom_id res chain seq x y z
N MET A 1 8.32 10.28 -16.54
CA MET A 1 7.21 9.27 -16.41
C MET A 1 5.89 9.98 -16.06
N TRP A 2 4.69 9.37 -16.23
CA TRP A 2 3.40 10.07 -16.01
C TRP A 2 3.28 10.74 -14.63
N LEU A 3 3.74 10.06 -13.56
CA LEU A 3 3.73 10.57 -12.18
C LEU A 3 4.62 11.82 -12.03
N GLU A 4 5.86 11.73 -12.51
CA GLU A 4 6.85 12.82 -12.50
C GLU A 4 6.37 14.05 -13.31
N GLN A 5 5.70 13.82 -14.43
CA GLN A 5 5.11 14.89 -15.26
C GLN A 5 3.78 15.42 -14.70
N GLY A 6 3.21 14.79 -13.66
CA GLY A 6 1.94 15.17 -13.07
C GLY A 6 0.72 14.92 -13.96
N LEU A 7 0.82 14.01 -14.94
CA LEU A 7 -0.25 13.67 -15.90
C LEU A 7 -1.38 12.85 -15.29
N VAL A 8 -1.16 12.30 -14.09
CA VAL A 8 -2.13 11.55 -13.30
C VAL A 8 -2.30 12.20 -11.95
N ASP A 9 -3.48 12.04 -11.34
CA ASP A 9 -3.75 12.51 -9.97
C ASP A 9 -3.03 11.66 -8.92
N TYR A 10 -2.88 10.37 -9.20
CA TYR A 10 -2.21 9.43 -8.31
C TYR A 10 -1.65 8.22 -9.05
N MET A 11 -0.80 7.45 -8.36
CA MET A 11 -0.24 6.18 -8.86
C MET A 11 -0.47 5.06 -7.84
N ILE A 12 -0.75 3.85 -8.32
CA ILE A 12 -0.88 2.62 -7.52
C ILE A 12 0.20 1.62 -7.94
N PRO A 13 1.45 1.75 -7.44
CA PRO A 13 2.48 0.78 -7.76
C PRO A 13 2.19 -0.55 -7.07
N GLN A 14 2.29 -1.66 -7.79
CA GLN A 14 2.09 -3.02 -7.24
C GLN A 14 3.31 -3.47 -6.43
N LEU A 15 3.39 -3.08 -5.16
CA LEU A 15 4.50 -3.40 -4.27
C LEU A 15 4.31 -4.77 -3.62
N TYR A 16 4.28 -5.82 -4.44
CA TYR A 16 3.99 -7.20 -4.01
C TYR A 16 5.24 -7.93 -3.51
N TRP A 17 5.98 -7.26 -2.63
CA TRP A 17 7.22 -7.76 -2.04
C TRP A 17 7.23 -7.63 -0.52
N GLN A 18 8.04 -8.44 0.14
CA GLN A 18 8.18 -8.39 1.60
C GLN A 18 9.03 -7.19 2.03
N ILE A 19 8.98 -6.87 3.32
CA ILE A 19 9.79 -5.81 3.93
C ILE A 19 11.27 -6.19 4.00
N ASP A 20 11.59 -7.38 4.48
CA ASP A 20 12.96 -7.72 4.89
C ASP A 20 13.93 -8.13 3.74
N PRO A 21 13.51 -8.83 2.65
CA PRO A 21 14.43 -9.22 1.58
C PRO A 21 15.02 -8.01 0.82
N PRO A 22 16.37 -7.93 0.67
CA PRO A 22 17.03 -6.70 0.23
C PRO A 22 16.85 -6.36 -1.25
N ALA A 23 16.70 -7.37 -2.12
CA ALA A 23 16.66 -7.15 -3.57
C ALA A 23 15.40 -6.39 -4.02
N GLN A 24 14.26 -6.63 -3.35
CA GLN A 24 12.97 -6.03 -3.68
C GLN A 24 12.21 -5.80 -2.38
N SER A 25 12.64 -4.81 -1.60
CA SER A 25 12.05 -4.50 -0.30
C SER A 25 10.89 -3.50 -0.44
N TYR A 26 9.74 -3.80 0.19
CA TYR A 26 8.57 -2.92 0.20
C TYR A 26 8.90 -1.44 0.56
N PRO A 27 9.56 -1.13 1.69
CA PRO A 27 9.89 0.24 2.05
C PRO A 27 10.84 0.93 1.05
N VAL A 28 11.79 0.18 0.47
CA VAL A 28 12.74 0.72 -0.53
C VAL A 28 11.98 1.13 -1.79
N LEU A 29 11.10 0.27 -2.28
CA LEU A 29 10.28 0.56 -3.46
C LEU A 29 9.29 1.70 -3.19
N LEU A 30 8.62 1.70 -2.03
CA LEU A 30 7.71 2.80 -1.67
C LEU A 30 8.47 4.14 -1.62
N ASN A 31 9.64 4.16 -0.99
CA ASN A 31 10.50 5.34 -0.93
C ASN A 31 10.82 5.85 -2.34
N TRP A 32 11.20 4.97 -3.25
CA TRP A 32 11.49 5.34 -4.64
C TRP A 32 10.27 5.96 -5.32
N TRP A 33 9.08 5.37 -5.18
CA TRP A 33 7.85 5.87 -5.81
C TRP A 33 7.43 7.25 -5.30
N VAL A 34 7.55 7.51 -4.00
CA VAL A 34 7.25 8.85 -3.46
C VAL A 34 8.29 9.88 -3.89
N GLU A 35 9.55 9.49 -4.13
CA GLU A 35 10.58 10.39 -4.72
C GLU A 35 10.28 10.76 -6.17
N GLN A 36 9.66 9.84 -6.94
CA GLN A 36 9.25 10.14 -8.31
C GLN A 36 8.05 11.10 -8.38
N SER A 37 7.37 11.37 -7.27
CA SER A 37 6.21 12.26 -7.21
C SER A 37 6.62 13.73 -7.07
N VAL A 38 7.38 14.25 -8.04
CA VAL A 38 7.93 15.62 -8.05
C VAL A 38 6.84 16.69 -8.15
N LYS A 39 5.64 16.33 -8.62
CA LYS A 39 4.47 17.21 -8.77
C LYS A 39 3.42 17.01 -7.69
N ASP A 40 3.84 16.52 -6.52
CA ASP A 40 2.98 16.31 -5.34
C ASP A 40 1.74 15.46 -5.65
N ARG A 41 1.89 14.43 -6.50
CA ARG A 41 0.83 13.45 -6.77
C ARG A 41 0.78 12.38 -5.70
N HIS A 42 -0.40 11.81 -5.47
CA HIS A 42 -0.55 10.81 -4.41
C HIS A 42 0.01 9.45 -4.86
N VAL A 43 0.55 8.71 -3.91
CA VAL A 43 0.97 7.32 -4.11
C VAL A 43 0.15 6.43 -3.17
N TYR A 44 -0.43 5.37 -3.70
CA TYR A 44 -1.15 4.37 -2.93
C TYR A 44 -0.56 2.99 -3.23
N PRO A 45 0.41 2.49 -2.46
CA PRO A 45 1.00 1.19 -2.74
C PRO A 45 -0.03 0.06 -2.76
N GLY A 46 0.09 -0.80 -3.75
CA GLY A 46 -0.63 -2.07 -3.83
C GLY A 46 -0.02 -3.12 -2.91
N ASN A 47 -0.82 -3.77 -2.07
CA ASN A 47 -0.42 -4.85 -1.17
C ASN A 47 -1.00 -6.19 -1.66
N ALA A 48 -0.17 -7.24 -1.68
CA ALA A 48 -0.55 -8.56 -2.17
C ALA A 48 -1.12 -9.46 -1.07
N LEU A 49 -2.42 -9.36 -0.80
CA LEU A 49 -3.08 -10.23 0.18
C LEU A 49 -3.04 -11.70 -0.23
N TYR A 50 -3.10 -12.02 -1.52
CA TYR A 50 -3.04 -13.41 -2.01
C TYR A 50 -1.74 -14.14 -1.60
N ARG A 51 -0.65 -13.42 -1.31
CA ARG A 51 0.60 -14.01 -0.83
C ARG A 51 0.53 -14.51 0.61
N THR A 52 -0.53 -14.17 1.35
CA THR A 52 -0.79 -14.73 2.68
C THR A 52 -1.33 -16.16 2.62
N LEU A 53 -1.78 -16.63 1.44
CA LEU A 53 -2.25 -17.99 1.25
C LEU A 53 -1.09 -19.00 1.41
N PRO A 54 -1.30 -20.10 2.16
CA PRO A 54 -0.30 -21.16 2.29
C PRO A 54 0.14 -21.76 0.95
N SER A 55 -0.76 -21.79 -0.04
CA SER A 55 -0.49 -22.33 -1.38
C SER A 55 0.38 -21.42 -2.27
N VAL A 56 0.67 -20.19 -1.85
CA VAL A 56 1.39 -19.19 -2.67
C VAL A 56 2.74 -18.84 -2.05
N SER A 57 2.74 -18.24 -0.86
CA SER A 57 3.96 -17.79 -0.17
C SER A 57 3.82 -17.77 1.35
N ASP A 58 2.62 -18.04 1.87
CA ASP A 58 2.29 -18.12 3.29
C ASP A 58 2.74 -16.91 4.13
N TRP A 59 2.73 -15.70 3.56
CA TRP A 59 3.09 -14.50 4.31
C TRP A 59 2.28 -14.39 5.59
N SER A 60 2.95 -13.98 6.67
CA SER A 60 2.27 -13.71 7.93
C SER A 60 1.32 -12.52 7.76
N LEU A 61 0.22 -12.51 8.51
CA LEU A 61 -0.66 -11.34 8.54
C LEU A 61 0.08 -10.08 9.01
N ASN A 62 1.05 -10.26 9.93
CA ASN A 62 1.89 -9.19 10.44
C ASN A 62 2.73 -8.50 9.35
N GLU A 63 3.09 -9.20 8.28
CA GLU A 63 3.75 -8.60 7.11
C GLU A 63 2.88 -7.50 6.49
N ILE A 64 1.59 -7.80 6.25
CA ILE A 64 0.64 -6.84 5.67
C ILE A 64 0.40 -5.66 6.62
N ILE A 65 0.26 -5.92 7.92
CA ILE A 65 0.07 -4.88 8.94
C ILE A 65 1.28 -3.94 8.95
N ARG A 66 2.50 -4.47 8.98
CA ARG A 66 3.73 -3.66 8.93
C ARG A 66 3.84 -2.85 7.64
N GLN A 67 3.39 -3.37 6.50
CA GLN A 67 3.37 -2.60 5.23
C GLN A 67 2.40 -1.41 5.29
N ILE A 68 1.23 -1.58 5.93
CA ILE A 68 0.29 -0.49 6.20
C ILE A 68 0.95 0.57 7.09
N ASP A 69 1.63 0.15 8.16
CA ASP A 69 2.30 1.08 9.09
C ASP A 69 3.44 1.85 8.41
N ILE A 70 4.23 1.18 7.57
CA ILE A 70 5.27 1.82 6.73
C ILE A 70 4.63 2.85 5.81
N THR A 71 3.52 2.52 5.16
CA THR A 71 2.79 3.46 4.29
C THR A 71 2.35 4.69 5.06
N ARG A 72 1.74 4.50 6.23
CA ARG A 72 1.29 5.59 7.12
C ARG A 72 2.43 6.48 7.58
N SER A 73 3.62 5.90 7.83
CA SER A 73 4.81 6.67 8.21
C SER A 73 5.28 7.63 7.11
N MET A 74 4.92 7.38 5.84
CA MET A 74 5.27 8.20 4.68
C MET A 74 4.15 9.17 4.25
N ARG A 75 3.13 9.39 5.08
CA ARG A 75 1.99 10.27 4.75
C ARG A 75 2.39 11.71 4.39
N ASN A 76 3.45 12.22 5.01
CA ASN A 76 4.01 13.55 4.75
C ASN A 76 4.65 13.67 3.35
N ARG A 77 4.85 12.54 2.68
CA ARG A 77 5.35 12.41 1.30
C ARG A 77 4.27 11.90 0.35
N LEU A 78 3.00 12.08 0.73
CA LEU A 78 1.82 11.76 -0.08
C LEU A 78 1.62 10.27 -0.39
N ALA A 79 2.19 9.38 0.44
CA ALA A 79 1.74 7.99 0.54
C ALA A 79 0.48 7.93 1.43
N LEU A 80 -0.71 8.08 0.83
CA LEU A 80 -1.94 8.42 1.57
C LEU A 80 -2.90 7.24 1.80
N GLY A 81 -2.48 6.00 1.51
CA GLY A 81 -3.31 4.81 1.72
C GLY A 81 -2.77 3.57 1.04
N ASN A 82 -3.56 2.50 1.06
CA ASN A 82 -3.17 1.18 0.56
C ASN A 82 -4.26 0.61 -0.35
N VAL A 83 -3.86 -0.13 -1.38
CA VAL A 83 -4.78 -0.85 -2.28
C VAL A 83 -4.53 -2.34 -2.14
N PHE A 84 -5.54 -3.11 -1.73
CA PHE A 84 -5.37 -4.52 -1.44
C PHE A 84 -5.74 -5.40 -2.64
N PHE A 85 -4.78 -6.18 -3.15
CA PHE A 85 -5.02 -7.20 -4.16
C PHE A 85 -5.06 -8.60 -3.53
N SER A 86 -6.21 -9.27 -3.42
CA SER A 86 -7.53 -8.85 -3.93
C SER A 86 -8.62 -8.93 -2.86
N LEU A 87 -9.83 -8.50 -3.22
CA LEU A 87 -11.00 -8.51 -2.36
C LEU A 87 -11.35 -9.92 -1.85
N SER A 88 -11.04 -10.99 -2.59
CA SER A 88 -11.39 -12.36 -2.17
C SER A 88 -10.75 -12.75 -0.85
N GLN A 89 -9.46 -12.41 -0.64
CA GLN A 89 -8.77 -12.69 0.63
C GLN A 89 -9.42 -11.96 1.81
N ILE A 90 -9.99 -10.77 1.59
CA ILE A 90 -10.72 -10.03 2.63
C ILE A 90 -12.05 -10.71 2.92
N MET A 91 -12.81 -11.08 1.88
CA MET A 91 -14.11 -11.73 2.02
C MET A 91 -14.03 -13.10 2.68
N GLU A 92 -12.99 -13.87 2.37
CA GLU A 92 -12.70 -15.17 2.98
C GLU A 92 -12.04 -15.05 4.36
N ASN A 93 -11.76 -13.82 4.81
CA ASN A 93 -11.08 -13.51 6.07
C ASN A 93 -9.79 -14.33 6.26
N VAL A 94 -8.99 -14.46 5.20
CA VAL A 94 -7.75 -15.25 5.20
C VAL A 94 -6.85 -14.78 6.34
N LYS A 95 -6.48 -15.71 7.23
CA LYS A 95 -5.67 -15.46 8.43
C LYS A 95 -6.21 -14.35 9.36
N GLY A 96 -7.50 -13.98 9.27
CA GLY A 96 -8.07 -12.90 10.09
C GLY A 96 -7.85 -11.49 9.53
N ILE A 97 -7.55 -11.34 8.23
CA ILE A 97 -7.30 -10.02 7.61
C ILE A 97 -8.50 -9.07 7.76
N GLN A 98 -9.74 -9.55 7.65
CA GLN A 98 -10.93 -8.71 7.79
C GLN A 98 -10.99 -8.08 9.19
N ASN A 99 -10.72 -8.88 10.22
CA ASN A 99 -10.70 -8.42 11.61
C ASN A 99 -9.58 -7.39 11.84
N SER A 100 -8.40 -7.63 11.25
CA SER A 100 -7.27 -6.71 11.36
C SER A 100 -7.56 -5.38 10.66
N LEU A 101 -8.16 -5.40 9.47
CA LEU A 101 -8.54 -4.20 8.75
C LEU A 101 -9.63 -3.42 9.48
N ALA A 102 -10.61 -4.09 10.10
CA ALA A 102 -11.63 -3.42 10.91
C ALA A 102 -11.05 -2.67 12.12
N ILE A 103 -9.98 -3.19 12.73
CA ILE A 103 -9.25 -2.52 13.82
C ILE A 103 -8.37 -1.38 13.27
N LEU A 104 -7.73 -1.57 12.13
CA LEU A 104 -6.81 -0.59 11.54
C LEU A 104 -7.53 0.59 10.88
N TYR A 105 -8.73 0.40 10.33
CA TYR A 105 -9.50 1.38 9.55
C TYR A 105 -10.87 1.64 10.19
N GLN A 106 -10.88 2.13 11.43
CA GLN A 106 -12.12 2.40 12.18
C GLN A 106 -12.84 3.67 11.71
N GLU A 107 -12.11 4.61 11.13
CA GLU A 107 -12.64 5.89 10.68
C GLU A 107 -13.10 5.82 9.22
N LYS A 108 -14.15 6.58 8.88
CA LYS A 108 -14.56 6.75 7.50
C LYS A 108 -13.46 7.47 6.72
N ALA A 109 -13.13 6.94 5.53
CA ALA A 109 -12.22 7.62 4.63
C ALA A 109 -12.83 8.92 4.11
N ILE A 110 -12.07 10.02 4.19
CA ILE A 110 -12.38 11.29 3.52
C ILE A 110 -11.59 11.37 2.20
N VAL A 111 -12.07 12.18 1.26
CA VAL A 111 -11.32 12.45 0.02
C VAL A 111 -10.07 13.26 0.40
N PRO A 112 -8.86 12.78 0.08
CA PRO A 112 -7.64 13.53 0.37
C PRO A 112 -7.56 14.78 -0.51
N LYS A 113 -7.04 15.87 0.04
CA LYS A 113 -6.89 17.13 -0.68
C LYS A 113 -5.91 16.98 -1.84
N MET A 114 -6.36 17.29 -3.06
CA MET A 114 -5.52 17.33 -4.26
C MET A 114 -5.17 18.79 -4.57
N ASN A 115 -3.99 19.26 -4.16
CA ASN A 115 -3.63 20.68 -4.22
C ASN A 115 -3.45 21.23 -5.66
N TRP A 116 -3.51 20.37 -6.68
CA TRP A 116 -3.33 20.72 -8.08
C TRP A 116 -4.64 20.89 -8.86
N LEU A 117 -5.78 20.73 -8.18
CA LEU A 117 -7.12 21.00 -8.73
C LEU A 117 -7.60 22.40 -8.33
#